data_AF-A0A662G5U5-F1
#
_entry.id   AF-A0A662G5U5-F1
#
_cell.length_a   1.000
_cell.length_b   1.000
_cell.length_c   1.000
_cell.angle_alpha   90.00
_cell.angle_beta   90.00
_cell.angle_gamma   90.00
#
_symmetry.space_group_name_H-M   'P 1'
#
loop_
_entity.id
_entity.type
_entity.pdbx_description
1 polymer ?
#
loop_
_entity_poly.entity_id
_entity_poly.type
_entity_poly.pdbx_seq_one_letter_code
_entity_poly.pdbx_strand_id
1 'polypeptide(L)'
;MDGGVDIGFLFWLFLILMIFLWPQYKMKALQGARLSLIRRLEKRINGRVVTMIHRQERIGLFGIPFYKYIDIEDSEQVLRAIRMTP
;
A
#
# COMPACT_ATOMS: atom_id res chain seq x y z
N MET A 1 -46.30 7.86 -0.45
CA MET A 1 -44.94 8.25 -0.87
C MET A 1 -44.10 7.92 0.33
N ASP A 2 -43.73 6.65 0.45
CA ASP A 2 -43.23 6.13 1.72
C ASP A 2 -41.71 6.21 1.63
N GLY A 3 -41.17 7.31 2.14
CA GLY A 3 -39.73 7.62 2.17
C GLY A 3 -38.94 6.77 3.17
N GLY A 4 -39.28 5.49 3.30
CA GLY A 4 -38.48 4.53 4.05
C GLY A 4 -37.31 4.09 3.19
N VAL A 5 -36.09 4.20 3.70
CA VAL A 5 -34.91 3.67 3.00
C VAL A 5 -35.09 2.16 2.86
N ASP A 6 -35.26 1.67 1.64
CA ASP A 6 -35.41 0.25 1.37
C ASP A 6 -34.21 -0.53 1.90
N ILE A 7 -34.45 -1.60 2.67
CA ILE A 7 -33.39 -2.48 3.19
C ILE A 7 -32.52 -3.01 2.04
N GLY A 8 -33.13 -3.27 0.87
CA GLY A 8 -32.41 -3.63 -0.34
C GLY A 8 -31.45 -2.54 -0.82
N PHE A 9 -31.85 -1.27 -0.76
CA PHE A 9 -30.98 -0.14 -1.11
C PHE A 9 -29.80 -0.01 -0.15
N LEU A 10 -30.04 -0.14 1.16
CA LEU A 10 -28.97 -0.16 2.18
C LEU A 10 -27.97 -1.31 1.96
N PHE A 11 -28.47 -2.51 1.64
CA PHE A 11 -27.61 -3.66 1.34
C PHE A 11 -26.73 -3.41 0.11
N TRP A 12 -27.30 -2.94 -1.00
CA TRP A 12 -26.55 -2.61 -2.21
C TRP A 12 -25.55 -1.47 -1.99
N LEU A 13 -25.94 -0.44 -1.22
CA LEU A 13 -25.05 0.67 -0.87
C LEU A 13 -23.85 0.19 -0.03
N PHE A 14 -24.09 -0.66 0.97
CA PHE A 14 -23.04 -1.27 1.77
C PHE A 14 -22.10 -2.12 0.91
N LEU A 15 -22.66 -2.97 0.05
CA LEU A 15 -21.88 -3.84 -0.83
C LEU A 15 -20.97 -3.04 -1.78
N ILE A 16 -21.50 -1.97 -2.38
CA ILE A 16 -20.74 -1.05 -3.24
C ILE A 16 -19.60 -0.43 -2.44
N LEU A 17 -19.88 0.13 -1.26
CA LEU A 17 -18.86 0.72 -0.40
C LEU A 17 -17.76 -0.30 -0.06
N MET A 18 -18.13 -1.53 0.28
CA MET A 18 -17.18 -2.59 0.62
C MET A 18 -16.27 -2.94 -0.55
N ILE A 19 -16.80 -2.98 -1.78
CA ILE A 19 -16.04 -3.25 -3.01
C ILE A 19 -14.97 -2.18 -3.27
N PHE A 20 -15.28 -0.90 -3.01
CA PHE A 20 -14.31 0.19 -3.15
C PHE A 20 -13.22 0.17 -2.07
N LEU A 21 -13.57 -0.26 -0.85
CA LEU A 21 -12.64 -0.32 0.28
C LEU A 21 -11.71 -1.55 0.23
N TRP A 22 -12.20 -2.68 -0.27
CA TRP A 22 -11.46 -3.94 -0.33
C TRP A 22 -10.04 -3.85 -0.93
N PRO A 23 -9.80 -3.22 -2.10
CA PRO A 23 -8.46 -3.11 -2.66
C PRO A 23 -7.50 -2.37 -1.73
N GLN A 24 -7.96 -1.33 -1.03
CA GLN A 24 -7.13 -0.58 -0.08
C GLN A 24 -6.75 -1.44 1.13
N TYR A 25 -7.69 -2.24 1.65
CA TYR A 25 -7.41 -3.18 2.74
C TYR A 25 -6.36 -4.22 2.35
N LYS A 26 -6.48 -4.81 1.15
CA LYS A 26 -5.51 -5.79 0.64
C LYS A 26 -4.11 -5.18 0.53
N MET A 27 -3.99 -3.95 0.04
CA MET A 27 -2.70 -3.25 -0.05
C MET A 27 -2.08 -3.02 1.32
N LYS A 28 -2.86 -2.53 2.30
CA LYS A 28 -2.38 -2.32 3.68
C LYS A 28 -1.93 -3.63 4.34
N ALA A 29 -2.70 -4.72 4.16
CA ALA A 29 -2.33 -6.03 4.69
C ALA A 29 -0.99 -6.53 4.11
N LEU A 30 -0.79 -6.37 2.80
CA LEU A 30 0.47 -6.74 2.13
C LEU A 30 1.66 -5.90 2.64
N GLN A 31 1.48 -4.60 2.82
CA GLN A 31 2.51 -3.72 3.39
C GLN A 31 2.88 -4.13 4.81
N GLY A 32 1.89 -4.45 5.65
CA GLY A 32 2.11 -4.95 7.01
C GLY A 32 2.88 -6.27 7.04
N ALA A 33 2.55 -7.21 6.14
CA ALA A 33 3.28 -8.47 6.01
C ALA A 33 4.75 -8.25 5.62
N ARG A 34 5.02 -7.36 4.65
CA ARG A 34 6.39 -6.99 4.25
C ARG A 34 7.18 -6.38 5.41
N LEU A 35 6.59 -5.44 6.14
CA LEU A 35 7.25 -4.81 7.29
C LEU A 35 7.57 -5.84 8.39
N SER A 36 6.66 -6.78 8.65
CA SER A 36 6.88 -7.87 9.60
C SER A 36 8.08 -8.75 9.19
N LEU A 37 8.19 -9.08 7.91
CA LEU A 37 9.33 -9.84 7.38
C LEU A 37 10.65 -9.08 7.51
N ILE A 38 10.68 -7.79 7.17
CA ILE A 38 11.86 -6.93 7.32
C ILE A 38 12.31 -6.90 8.79
N ARG A 39 11.38 -6.69 9.73
CA ARG A 39 11.68 -6.71 11.17
C ARG A 39 12.24 -8.06 11.65
N ARG A 40 11.73 -9.18 11.12
CA ARG A 40 12.27 -10.52 11.43
C ARG A 40 13.70 -10.68 10.88
N LEU A 41 13.97 -10.14 9.70
CA LEU A 41 15.30 -10.16 9.11
C LEU A 41 16.29 -9.30 9.90
N GLU A 42 15.91 -8.07 10.26
CA GLU A 42 16.70 -7.17 11.11
C GLU A 42 17.13 -7.84 12.42
N LYS A 43 16.19 -8.51 13.09
CA LYS A 43 16.47 -9.29 14.31
C LYS A 43 17.44 -10.45 14.07
N ARG A 44 17.33 -11.14 12.93
CA ARG A 44 18.20 -12.27 12.59
C ARG A 44 19.63 -11.82 12.30
N ILE A 45 19.79 -10.71 11.57
CA ILE A 45 21.11 -10.21 11.16
C ILE A 45 21.75 -9.29 12.22
N ASN A 46 21.05 -9.01 13.32
CA ASN A 46 21.43 -8.04 14.35
C ASN A 46 21.85 -6.68 13.78
N GLY A 47 21.04 -6.16 12.86
CA GLY A 47 21.34 -4.93 12.12
C GLY A 47 20.11 -4.30 11.52
N ARG A 48 20.30 -3.16 10.83
CA ARG A 48 19.23 -2.44 10.15
C ARG A 48 19.10 -2.89 8.70
N VAL A 49 17.89 -3.10 8.24
CA VAL A 49 17.59 -3.43 6.84
C VAL A 49 16.89 -2.23 6.20
N VAL A 50 17.59 -1.54 5.31
CA VAL A 50 17.02 -0.46 4.49
C VAL A 50 16.80 -1.00 3.08
N THR A 51 15.56 -0.94 2.60
CA THR A 51 15.20 -1.43 1.26
C THR A 51 14.61 -0.31 0.40
N MET A 52 15.14 -0.12 -0.80
CA MET A 52 14.49 0.64 -1.87
C MET A 52 13.83 -0.36 -2.82
N ILE A 53 12.50 -0.49 -2.75
CA ILE A 53 11.74 -1.44 -3.57
C ILE A 53 10.95 -0.65 -4.60
N HIS A 54 11.49 -0.57 -5.81
CA HIS A 54 10.80 0.02 -6.93
C HIS A 54 10.22 -1.08 -7.81
N ARG A 55 8.90 -1.31 -7.72
CA ARG A 55 8.20 -2.24 -8.61
C ARG A 55 7.50 -1.42 -9.69
N GLN A 56 7.76 -1.73 -10.95
CA GLN A 56 6.98 -1.23 -12.08
C GLN A 56 5.60 -1.89 -12.07
N GLU A 57 4.73 -1.42 -11.19
CA GLU A 57 3.31 -1.74 -11.27
C GLU A 57 2.76 -0.91 -12.42
N ARG A 58 2.15 -1.57 -13.41
CA ARG A 58 1.34 -0.89 -14.43
C ARG A 58 0.06 -0.40 -13.75
N ILE A 59 0.19 0.61 -12.90
CA ILE A 59 -0.97 1.32 -12.36
C ILE A 59 -1.44 2.18 -13.52
N GLY A 60 -2.54 1.77 -14.15
CA GLY A 60 -3.08 2.44 -15.31
C GLY A 60 -4.50 2.87 -15.05
N LEU A 61 -4.84 4.07 -15.52
CA LEU A 61 -6.21 4.51 -15.65
C LEU A 61 -6.60 4.28 -17.13
N PHE A 62 -7.74 3.63 -17.39
CA PHE A 62 -8.21 3.32 -18.75
C PHE A 62 -7.23 2.51 -19.63
N GLY A 63 -6.35 1.70 -19.03
CA GLY A 63 -5.41 0.84 -19.76
C GLY A 63 -4.10 1.52 -20.19
N ILE A 64 -3.91 2.80 -19.88
CA ILE A 64 -2.64 3.51 -20.13
C ILE A 64 -1.69 3.23 -18.96
N PRO A 65 -0.54 2.57 -19.16
CA PRO A 65 0.41 2.31 -18.09
C PRO A 65 1.13 3.60 -17.67
N PHE A 66 1.05 3.98 -16.40
CA PHE A 66 1.93 5.00 -15.84
C PHE A 66 3.21 4.34 -15.32
N TYR A 67 4.35 4.80 -15.83
CA TYR A 67 5.67 4.37 -15.35
C TYR A 67 6.17 5.40 -14.35
N LYS A 68 6.41 4.97 -13.10
CA LYS A 68 7.25 5.72 -12.18
C LYS A 68 8.68 5.20 -12.34
N TYR A 69 9.68 6.08 -12.29
CA TYR A 69 11.10 5.72 -12.21
C TYR A 69 11.63 6.01 -10.81
N ILE A 70 12.80 5.46 -10.46
CA ILE A 70 13.54 5.88 -9.27
C ILE A 70 14.09 7.28 -9.55
N ASP A 71 13.83 8.21 -8.64
CA ASP A 71 14.29 9.59 -8.72
C ASP A 71 15.37 9.89 -7.65
N ILE A 72 15.86 11.14 -7.63
CA ILE A 72 16.89 11.57 -6.67
C ILE A 72 16.33 11.63 -5.25
N GLU A 73 15.05 11.94 -5.11
CA GLU A 73 14.34 12.00 -3.84
C GLU A 73 14.24 10.63 -3.16
N ASP A 74 14.02 9.55 -3.93
CA ASP A 74 14.07 8.17 -3.45
C ASP A 74 15.48 7.85 -2.88
N SER A 75 16.53 8.31 -3.56
CA SER A 75 17.92 8.13 -3.11
C SER A 75 18.22 8.90 -1.83
N GLU A 76 17.71 10.14 -1.71
CA GLU A 76 17.82 10.93 -0.49
C GLU A 76 17.11 10.28 0.70
N GLN A 77 15.95 9.66 0.48
CA GLN A 77 15.23 8.92 1.51
C GLN A 77 16.06 7.75 2.04
N VAL A 78 16.75 7.02 1.17
CA VAL A 78 17.67 5.94 1.58
C VAL A 78 18.85 6.50 2.36
N LEU A 79 19.51 7.55 1.87
CA LEU A 79 20.61 8.19 2.59
C LEU A 79 20.18 8.71 3.96
N ARG A 80 18.96 9.25 4.06
CA ARG A 80 18.37 9.67 5.34
C ARG A 80 18.14 8.47 6.26
N ALA A 81 17.61 7.36 5.76
CA ALA A 81 17.42 6.15 6.55
C ALA A 81 18.73 5.59 7.10
N ILE A 82 19.81 5.63 6.30
CA ILE A 82 21.16 5.26 6.74
C ILE A 82 21.63 6.20 7.86
N ARG A 83 21.53 7.52 7.66
CA ARG A 83 21.95 8.53 8.66
C ARG A 83 21.14 8.50 9.96
N MET A 84 19.88 8.10 9.91
CA MET A 84 19.00 7.97 11.09
C MET A 84 19.22 6.67 11.86
N THR A 85 20.05 5.76 11.35
CA THR A 85 20.39 4.52 12.05
C THR A 85 21.66 4.79 12.87
N PRO A 86 21.60 4.67 14.22
CA PRO A 86 22.74 4.95 15.09
C PRO A 86 23.85 3.89 14.99
#